data_AF-A0A3B9Y1M5-F1
#
_entry.id   AF-A0A3B9Y1M5-F1
#
_cell.length_a   1.000
_cell.length_b   1.000
_cell.length_c   1.000
_cell.angle_alpha   90.00
_cell.angle_beta   90.00
_cell.angle_gamma   90.00
#
_symmetry.space_group_name_H-M   'P 1'
#
loop_
_entity.id
_entity.type
_entity.pdbx_description
1 polymer ?
#
loop_
_entity_poly.entity_id
_entity_poly.type
_entity_poly.pdbx_seq_one_letter_code
_entity_poly.pdbx_strand_id
1 'polypeptide(L)'
;MTRLTFYGIDAIHLKERDELLPGRLIVIEGTDGVGRSTQVHLLRPWLESSGYAVVDTEMTRSKLVGAGLKQAKEGHTLGPITLNLFYTTDFVDRFENQILPALRAGF
;
A
#
# COMPACT_ATOMS: atom_id res chain seq x y z
N MET A 1 -3.33 12.81 -18.39
CA MET A 1 -2.65 11.55 -18.02
C MET A 1 -1.41 11.91 -17.22
N THR A 2 -1.15 11.25 -16.10
CA THR A 2 -0.01 11.57 -15.23
C THR A 2 1.20 10.76 -15.69
N ARG A 3 2.26 11.42 -16.14
CA ARG A 3 3.53 10.74 -16.48
C ARG A 3 4.17 10.23 -15.19
N LEU A 4 4.55 8.96 -15.16
CA LEU A 4 5.18 8.35 -13.99
C LEU A 4 6.51 9.06 -13.71
N THR A 5 6.65 9.65 -12.52
CA THR A 5 7.92 10.24 -12.05
C THR A 5 8.34 9.46 -10.81
N PHE A 6 9.53 8.87 -10.85
CA PHE A 6 10.01 7.96 -9.83
C PHE A 6 11.17 8.59 -9.06
N TYR A 7 11.11 8.55 -7.73
CA TYR A 7 12.20 8.97 -6.84
C TYR A 7 12.81 7.72 -6.17
N GLY A 8 14.07 7.41 -6.47
CA GLY A 8 14.80 6.26 -5.90
C GLY A 8 15.09 5.11 -6.87
N ILE A 9 15.26 3.89 -6.32
CA ILE A 9 15.51 2.64 -7.06
C ILE A 9 14.21 2.08 -7.62
N ASP A 10 14.15 1.87 -8.93
CA ASP A 10 13.04 1.19 -9.59
C ASP A 10 13.12 -0.32 -9.37
N ALA A 11 12.83 -0.75 -8.14
CA ALA A 11 13.05 -2.13 -7.68
C ALA A 11 12.21 -3.19 -8.43
N ILE A 12 11.20 -2.76 -9.19
CA ILE A 12 10.25 -3.61 -9.90
C ILE A 12 10.16 -3.27 -11.40
N HIS A 13 11.09 -2.47 -11.91
CA HIS A 13 11.25 -2.15 -13.33
C HIS A 13 10.02 -1.49 -13.96
N LEU A 14 9.32 -0.61 -13.23
CA LEU A 14 8.18 0.15 -13.77
C LEU A 14 8.59 1.15 -14.85
N LYS A 15 9.81 1.70 -14.79
CA LYS A 15 10.34 2.63 -15.80
C LYS A 15 10.59 1.95 -17.14
N GLU A 16 10.98 0.69 -17.12
CA GLU A 16 11.30 -0.08 -18.33
C GLU A 16 10.04 -0.46 -19.13
N ARG A 17 8.87 -0.46 -18.46
CA ARG A 17 7.62 -0.95 -19.04
C ARG A 17 6.79 0.12 -19.78
N ASP A 18 7.19 1.40 -19.72
CA ASP A 18 6.45 2.57 -20.25
C ASP A 18 4.93 2.46 -20.04
N GLU A 19 4.54 1.97 -18.87
CA GLU A 19 3.18 1.52 -18.61
C GLU A 19 2.28 2.68 -18.17
N LEU A 20 1.11 2.81 -18.82
CA LEU A 20 0.09 3.75 -18.39
C LEU A 20 -0.70 3.16 -17.22
N LEU A 21 -0.66 3.83 -16.07
CA LEU A 21 -1.48 3.50 -14.90
C LEU A 21 -2.68 4.47 -14.84
N PRO A 22 -3.86 4.09 -15.36
CA PRO A 22 -5.03 4.97 -15.38
C PRO A 22 -5.58 5.29 -14.00
N GLY A 23 -5.36 4.40 -13.02
CA GLY A 23 -5.84 4.51 -11.65
C GLY A 23 -5.15 5.60 -10.81
N ARG A 24 -5.58 5.74 -9.55
CA ARG A 24 -5.04 6.73 -8.60
C ARG A 24 -4.77 6.08 -7.24
N LEU A 25 -3.51 6.16 -6.81
CA LEU A 25 -3.12 5.80 -5.45
C LEU A 25 -3.30 7.00 -4.52
N ILE A 26 -4.17 6.86 -3.53
CA ILE A 26 -4.33 7.82 -2.42
C ILE A 26 -3.75 7.19 -1.16
N VAL A 27 -2.84 7.90 -0.49
CA VAL A 27 -2.19 7.43 0.75
C VAL A 27 -2.57 8.38 1.89
N ILE A 28 -3.05 7.81 3.00
CA ILE A 28 -3.39 8.56 4.21
C ILE A 28 -2.37 8.21 5.31
N GLU A 29 -1.48 9.15 5.63
CA GLU A 29 -0.42 8.98 6.62
C GLU A 29 -0.63 9.83 7.87
N GLY A 30 0.09 9.48 8.94
CA GLY A 30 0.05 10.18 10.22
C GLY A 30 0.41 9.30 11.41
N THR A 31 0.63 9.93 12.57
CA THR A 31 0.98 9.25 13.82
C THR A 31 -0.20 8.44 14.37
N ASP A 32 0.06 7.60 15.38
CA ASP A 32 -0.99 6.81 16.00
C ASP A 32 -2.05 7.70 16.65
N GLY A 33 -3.33 7.35 16.48
CA GLY A 33 -4.46 8.08 17.04
C GLY A 33 -4.98 9.29 16.23
N VAL A 34 -4.35 9.68 15.12
CA VAL A 34 -4.79 10.86 14.33
C VAL A 34 -6.03 10.63 13.47
N GLY A 35 -6.61 9.42 13.49
CA GLY A 35 -7.86 9.11 12.79
C GLY A 35 -7.70 8.60 11.35
N ARG A 36 -6.53 8.08 10.95
CA ARG A 36 -6.30 7.52 9.60
C ARG A 36 -7.39 6.52 9.17
N SER A 37 -7.70 5.53 10.01
CA SER A 37 -8.73 4.52 9.72
C SER A 37 -10.13 5.12 9.58
N THR A 38 -10.44 6.14 10.38
CA THR A 38 -11.70 6.91 10.26
C THR A 38 -11.77 7.61 8.92
N GLN A 39 -10.69 8.28 8.51
CA GLN A 39 -10.64 8.99 7.21
C GLN A 39 -10.77 8.03 6.04
N VAL A 40 -10.12 6.85 6.07
CA VAL A 40 -10.30 5.81 5.05
C VAL A 40 -11.77 5.35 4.97
N HIS A 41 -12.41 5.08 6.12
CA HIS A 41 -13.81 4.64 6.18
C HIS A 41 -14.81 5.68 5.69
N LEU A 42 -14.49 6.97 5.79
CA LEU A 42 -15.33 8.05 5.27
C LEU A 42 -15.07 8.32 3.79
N LEU A 43 -13.81 8.27 3.37
CA LEU A 43 -13.39 8.59 2.00
C LEU A 43 -13.89 7.54 0.99
N ARG A 44 -13.82 6.26 1.35
CA ARG A 44 -14.24 5.16 0.48
C ARG A 44 -15.69 5.29 -0.01
N PRO A 45 -16.72 5.35 0.86
CA PRO A 45 -18.11 5.46 0.41
C PRO A 45 -18.37 6.79 -0.31
N TRP A 46 -17.66 7.86 0.03
CA TRP A 46 -17.78 9.13 -0.68
C TRP A 46 -17.28 9.02 -2.13
N LEU A 47 -16.12 8.40 -2.36
CA LEU A 47 -15.60 8.13 -3.71
C LEU A 47 -16.52 7.18 -4.50
N GLU A 48 -16.98 6.09 -3.86
CA GLU A 48 -17.92 5.14 -4.46
C GLU A 48 -19.24 5.83 -4.86
N SER A 49 -19.78 6.70 -4.00
CA SER A 49 -20.98 7.50 -4.31
C SER A 49 -20.77 8.51 -5.45
N SER A 50 -19.52 8.89 -5.71
CA SER A 50 -19.13 9.78 -6.81
C SER A 50 -18.86 9.02 -8.12
N GLY A 51 -19.08 7.69 -8.14
CA GLY A 51 -18.93 6.86 -9.32
C GLY A 51 -17.53 6.28 -9.53
N TYR A 52 -16.64 6.39 -8.54
CA TYR A 52 -15.30 5.78 -8.60
C TYR A 52 -15.31 4.38 -7.99
N ALA A 53 -14.71 3.41 -8.67
CA ALA A 53 -14.43 2.12 -8.05
C ALA A 53 -13.24 2.26 -7.09
N VAL A 54 -13.34 1.74 -5.87
CA VAL A 54 -12.30 1.88 -4.85
C VAL A 54 -11.85 0.52 -4.34
N VAL A 55 -10.53 0.35 -4.22
CA VAL A 55 -9.90 -0.77 -3.50
C VAL A 55 -9.06 -0.18 -2.37
N ASP A 56 -9.39 -0.51 -1.13
CA ASP A 56 -8.57 -0.15 0.03
C ASP A 56 -7.63 -1.30 0.44
N THR A 57 -6.51 -0.94 1.04
CA THR A 57 -5.52 -1.90 1.53
C THR A 57 -4.83 -1.32 2.77
N GLU A 58 -4.73 -2.09 3.86
CA GLU A 58 -4.13 -1.66 5.13
C GLU A 58 -2.80 -2.39 5.42
N MET A 59 -1.87 -1.72 6.11
CA MET A 59 -0.60 -2.32 6.61
C MET A 59 -0.85 -3.57 7.45
N THR A 60 0.03 -4.58 7.33
CA THR A 60 -0.01 -5.89 8.03
C THR A 60 -1.00 -6.94 7.49
N ARG A 61 -1.54 -6.74 6.28
CA ARG A 61 -2.46 -7.68 5.62
C ARG A 61 -1.82 -8.53 4.50
N SER A 62 -0.49 -8.51 4.31
CA SER A 62 0.17 -9.45 3.39
C SER A 62 -0.12 -10.89 3.80
N LYS A 63 -0.45 -11.74 2.81
CA LYS A 63 -0.63 -13.18 3.05
C LYS A 63 0.68 -13.87 3.44
N LEU A 64 1.80 -13.35 2.97
CA LEU A 64 3.13 -13.94 3.18
C LEU A 64 3.70 -13.59 4.56
N VAL A 65 3.50 -12.35 5.03
CA VAL A 65 4.25 -11.83 6.18
C VAL A 65 3.35 -11.30 7.30
N GLY A 66 2.06 -11.08 7.05
CA GLY A 66 1.14 -10.46 8.03
C GLY A 66 1.07 -11.18 9.38
N ALA A 67 0.99 -12.51 9.37
CA ALA A 67 0.96 -13.31 10.59
C ALA A 67 2.28 -13.23 11.37
N GLY A 68 3.42 -13.31 10.68
CA GLY A 68 4.75 -13.22 11.29
C GLY A 68 5.04 -11.82 11.84
N LEU A 69 4.59 -10.77 11.14
CA LEU A 69 4.71 -9.39 11.61
C LEU A 69 3.83 -9.12 12.84
N LYS A 70 2.63 -9.70 12.91
CA LYS A 70 1.77 -9.61 14.09
C LYS A 70 2.42 -10.26 15.32
N GLN A 71 2.93 -11.48 15.16
CA GLN A 71 3.66 -12.19 16.24
C GLN A 71 4.93 -11.46 16.65
N ALA A 72 5.69 -10.93 15.69
CA ALA A 72 6.89 -10.14 15.94
C ALA A 72 6.62 -8.86 16.75
N LYS A 73 5.48 -8.20 16.49
CA LYS A 73 5.05 -7.02 17.24
C LYS A 73 4.66 -7.34 18.69
N GLU A 74 4.13 -8.53 18.95
CA GLU A 74 3.73 -8.97 20.30
C GLU A 74 4.93 -9.37 21.17
N GLY A 75 5.98 -9.94 20.57
CA GLY A 75 7.13 -10.50 21.31
C GLY A 75 8.21 -9.50 21.75
N HIS A 76 8.18 -8.24 21.29
CA HIS A 76 9.24 -7.23 21.50
C HIS A 76 10.68 -7.71 21.16
N THR A 77 10.83 -8.83 20.45
CA THR A 77 12.12 -9.53 20.31
C THR A 77 12.90 -9.12 19.06
N LEU A 78 12.26 -8.44 18.10
CA LEU A 78 12.89 -8.07 16.84
C LEU A 78 13.67 -6.76 16.95
N GLY A 79 14.93 -6.79 16.50
CA GLY A 79 15.72 -5.58 16.31
C GLY A 79 15.17 -4.68 15.19
N PRO A 80 15.53 -3.39 15.16
CA PRO A 80 14.99 -2.42 14.19
C PRO A 80 15.18 -2.83 12.72
N ILE A 81 16.33 -3.41 12.38
CA ILE A 81 16.62 -3.88 11.01
C ILE A 81 15.65 -4.98 10.60
N THR A 82 15.46 -5.97 11.46
CA THR A 82 14.55 -7.09 11.18
C THR A 82 13.12 -6.57 11.02
N LEU A 83 12.67 -5.69 11.91
CA LEU A 83 11.33 -5.10 11.80
C LEU A 83 11.13 -4.34 10.48
N ASN A 84 12.13 -3.54 10.06
CA ASN A 84 12.09 -2.83 8.78
C ASN A 84 12.03 -3.78 7.58
N LEU A 85 12.78 -4.88 7.60
CA LEU A 85 12.71 -5.90 6.54
C LEU A 85 11.31 -6.51 6.47
N PHE A 86 10.71 -6.89 7.60
CA PHE A 86 9.35 -7.43 7.63
C PHE A 86 8.32 -6.46 7.04
N TYR A 87 8.37 -5.17 7.41
CA TYR A 87 7.49 -4.15 6.84
C TYR A 87 7.73 -3.95 5.33
N THR A 88 8.98 -3.96 4.90
CA THR A 88 9.33 -3.82 3.49
C THR A 88 8.79 -5.00 2.69
N THR A 89 8.89 -6.22 3.21
CA THR A 89 8.33 -7.41 2.54
C THR A 89 6.80 -7.39 2.50
N ASP A 90 6.11 -6.99 3.58
CA ASP A 90 4.63 -6.80 3.57
C ASP A 90 4.21 -5.78 2.50
N PHE A 91 4.95 -4.67 2.40
CA PHE A 91 4.67 -3.63 1.41
C PHE A 91 4.87 -4.12 -0.02
N VAL A 92 6.02 -4.73 -0.33
CA VAL A 92 6.33 -5.20 -1.69
C VAL A 92 5.31 -6.24 -2.16
N ASP A 93 4.95 -7.22 -1.31
CA ASP A 93 3.92 -8.21 -1.64
C ASP A 93 2.58 -7.56 -2.00
N ARG A 94 2.13 -6.59 -1.20
CA ARG A 94 0.88 -5.88 -1.47
C ARG A 94 0.97 -4.96 -2.68
N PHE A 95 2.13 -4.35 -2.90
CA PHE A 95 2.35 -3.51 -4.05
C PHE A 95 2.18 -4.31 -5.35
N GLU A 96 2.84 -5.47 -5.45
CA GLU A 96 2.79 -6.32 -6.64
C GLU A 96 1.44 -7.01 -6.83
N ASN A 97 0.82 -7.49 -5.74
CA ASN A 97 -0.37 -8.33 -5.83
C ASN A 97 -1.70 -7.57 -5.68
N GLN A 98 -1.71 -6.34 -5.18
CA GLN A 98 -2.93 -5.56 -4.96
C GLN A 98 -2.88 -4.17 -5.60
N ILE A 99 -1.88 -3.35 -5.25
CA ILE A 99 -1.84 -1.94 -5.63
C ILE A 99 -1.61 -1.79 -7.14
N LEU A 100 -0.56 -2.42 -7.67
CA LEU A 100 -0.22 -2.30 -9.08
C LEU A 100 -1.31 -2.87 -10.01
N PRO A 101 -1.91 -4.06 -9.74
CA PRO A 101 -3.08 -4.54 -10.48
C PRO A 101 -4.28 -3.58 -10.45
N ALA A 102 -4.59 -2.97 -9.30
CA ALA A 102 -5.69 -2.00 -9.19
C ALA A 102 -5.43 -0.74 -10.02
N LEU A 103 -4.20 -0.20 -9.95
CA LEU A 103 -3.78 0.96 -10.74
C LEU A 103 -3.88 0.70 -12.25
N ARG A 104 -3.48 -0.50 -12.70
CA ARG A 104 -3.62 -0.94 -14.09
C ARG A 104 -5.08 -1.03 -14.53
N ALA A 105 -5.95 -1.52 -13.65
CA ALA A 105 -7.38 -1.66 -13.92
C ALA A 105 -8.17 -0.33 -13.85
N GLY A 106 -7.53 0.75 -13.40
CA GLY A 106 -8.14 2.09 -13.39
C GLY A 106 -8.92 2.43 -12.13
N PHE A 107 -8.65 1.74 -11.02
CA PHE A 107 -9.16 2.08 -9.69
C PHE A 107 -8.51 3.34 -9.12
#